data_AF-A0A497ABX6-F1
#
_entry.id   AF-A0A497ABX6-F1
#
_cell.length_a   1.000
_cell.length_b   1.000
_cell.length_c   1.000
_cell.angle_alpha   90.00
_cell.angle_beta   90.00
_cell.angle_gamma   90.00
#
_symmetry.space_group_name_H-M   'P 1'
#
loop_
_entity.id
_entity.type
_entity.pdbx_description
1 polymer ?
#
loop_
_entity_poly.entity_id
_entity_poly.type
_entity_poly.pdbx_seq_one_letter_code
_entity_poly.pdbx_strand_id
1 'polypeptide(L)'
;MKRKFSILSSIYVVIAGAVGVIVLLGFFVEIEGLHLQDIQTILLDWAVTVAAFAFLLGAVNVVRVNLMRIRQRKGGLYSMVTLAAMLFVLAFGLTDGPHSLVVQWTFEWVLVPLQATLFSLMAFFVVIAAWRVFRLRSLESALLLLVGVLILVSQVPLKFPWAEDLTGFKNWILAVPAMAGARGIILGVTLGIVTTGLRLLLGIDRPYSD
;
A
#
# COMPACT_ATOMS: atom_id res chain seq x y z
N MET A 1 4.73 -26.21 23.09
CA MET A 1 3.39 -26.73 22.79
C MET A 1 3.43 -27.37 21.40
N LYS A 2 3.42 -28.71 21.29
CA LYS A 2 3.54 -29.40 20.00
C LYS A 2 2.20 -29.31 19.26
N ARG A 3 2.07 -28.39 18.29
CA ARG A 3 0.89 -28.35 17.39
C ARG A 3 0.83 -29.68 16.62
N LYS A 4 -0.22 -30.48 16.85
CA LYS A 4 -0.49 -31.67 16.04
C LYS A 4 -0.89 -31.21 14.65
N PHE A 5 0.00 -31.37 13.68
CA PHE A 5 -0.28 -31.01 12.30
C PHE A 5 -1.25 -32.00 11.68
N SER A 6 -2.35 -31.49 11.11
CA SER A 6 -3.25 -32.31 10.28
C SER A 6 -2.59 -32.58 8.93
N ILE A 7 -2.65 -33.82 8.45
CA ILE A 7 -2.06 -34.26 7.17
C ILE A 7 -2.58 -33.39 6.00
N LEU A 8 -3.86 -32.98 6.06
CA LEU A 8 -4.50 -32.11 5.07
C LEU A 8 -3.82 -30.74 4.95
N SER A 9 -3.48 -30.11 6.08
CA SER A 9 -2.81 -28.80 6.08
C SER A 9 -1.44 -28.82 5.39
N SER A 10 -0.73 -29.94 5.50
CA SER A 10 0.58 -30.11 4.85
C SER A 10 0.44 -30.26 3.34
N ILE A 11 -0.60 -30.93 2.87
CA ILE A 11 -0.87 -31.09 1.43
C ILE A 11 -1.12 -29.73 0.77
N TYR A 12 -1.94 -28.86 1.39
CA TYR A 12 -2.22 -27.53 0.84
C TYR A 12 -0.96 -26.65 0.72
N VAL A 13 -0.07 -26.72 1.72
CA VAL A 13 1.19 -25.98 1.70
C VAL A 13 2.10 -26.47 0.58
N VAL A 14 2.20 -27.78 0.37
CA VAL A 14 2.99 -28.36 -0.73
C VAL A 14 2.43 -27.93 -2.09
N ILE A 15 1.12 -27.98 -2.26
CA ILE A 15 0.47 -27.54 -3.51
C ILE A 15 0.74 -26.05 -3.76
N ALA A 16 0.51 -25.20 -2.75
CA ALA A 16 0.73 -23.75 -2.88
C ALA A 16 2.20 -23.42 -3.18
N GLY A 17 3.14 -24.09 -2.51
CA GLY A 17 4.58 -23.95 -2.77
C GLY A 17 4.96 -24.39 -4.18
N ALA A 18 4.46 -25.53 -4.64
CA ALA A 18 4.72 -26.04 -6.00
C ALA A 18 4.17 -25.09 -7.07
N VAL A 19 2.93 -24.61 -6.93
CA VAL A 19 2.33 -23.62 -7.83
C VAL A 19 3.17 -22.35 -7.89
N GLY A 20 3.58 -21.82 -6.74
CA GLY A 20 4.40 -20.62 -6.69
C GLY A 20 5.79 -20.80 -7.33
N VAL A 21 6.42 -21.97 -7.18
CA VAL A 21 7.68 -22.29 -7.87
C VAL A 21 7.47 -22.39 -9.38
N ILE A 22 6.39 -23.02 -9.86
CA ILE A 22 6.07 -23.11 -11.29
C ILE A 22 5.89 -21.71 -11.89
N VAL A 23 5.13 -20.83 -11.23
CA VAL A 23 4.92 -19.46 -11.68
C VAL A 23 6.23 -18.68 -11.73
N LEU A 24 7.09 -18.83 -10.71
CA LEU A 24 8.42 -18.19 -10.70
C LEU A 24 9.31 -18.70 -11.83
N LEU A 25 9.36 -20.01 -12.07
CA LEU A 25 10.15 -20.58 -13.16
C LEU A 25 9.65 -20.09 -14.52
N GLY A 26 8.34 -19.98 -14.73
CA GLY A 26 7.78 -19.43 -15.96
C GLY A 26 8.22 -17.99 -16.28
N PHE A 27 8.46 -17.16 -15.25
CA PHE A 27 8.96 -15.79 -15.44
C PHE A 27 10.44 -15.70 -15.85
N PHE A 28 11.29 -16.63 -15.40
CA PHE A 28 12.75 -16.51 -15.52
C PHE A 28 13.39 -17.51 -16.48
N VAL A 29 12.70 -18.60 -16.83
CA VAL A 29 13.26 -19.72 -17.59
C VAL A 29 12.45 -19.97 -18.85
N GLU A 30 13.09 -19.77 -20.00
CA GLU A 30 12.55 -20.12 -21.31
C GLU A 30 13.34 -21.32 -21.85
N ILE A 31 12.71 -22.50 -21.88
CA ILE A 31 13.29 -23.73 -22.40
C ILE A 31 12.49 -24.15 -23.63
N GLU A 32 13.14 -24.23 -24.79
CA GLU A 32 12.53 -24.77 -26.00
C GLU A 32 11.97 -26.17 -25.73
N GLY A 33 10.65 -26.34 -25.86
CA GLY A 33 9.93 -27.60 -25.64
C GLY A 33 9.20 -27.73 -24.30
N LEU A 34 9.51 -26.89 -23.30
CA LEU A 34 8.69 -26.77 -22.07
C LEU A 34 7.84 -25.51 -22.13
N HIS A 35 6.54 -25.69 -22.35
CA HIS A 35 5.51 -24.63 -22.37
C HIS A 35 5.19 -24.09 -20.95
N LEU A 36 6.20 -23.71 -20.17
CA LEU A 36 6.06 -23.21 -18.80
C LEU A 36 5.31 -21.88 -18.73
N GLN A 37 5.51 -21.01 -19.73
CA GLN A 37 4.81 -19.72 -19.83
C GLN A 37 3.30 -19.90 -20.01
N ASP A 38 2.86 -20.93 -20.73
CA ASP A 38 1.44 -21.22 -20.93
C ASP A 38 0.79 -21.64 -19.60
N ILE A 39 1.44 -22.53 -18.85
CA ILE A 39 0.98 -22.98 -17.52
C ILE A 39 0.96 -21.80 -16.54
N GLN A 40 2.02 -20.98 -16.54
CA GLN A 40 2.10 -19.78 -15.73
C GLN A 40 0.94 -18.83 -16.03
N THR A 41 0.64 -18.58 -17.31
CA THR A 41 -0.45 -17.69 -17.73
C THR A 41 -1.80 -18.20 -17.21
N ILE A 42 -2.08 -19.50 -17.36
CA ILE A 42 -3.31 -20.13 -16.84
C ILE A 42 -3.41 -19.95 -15.31
N LEU A 43 -2.31 -20.17 -14.58
CA LEU A 43 -2.29 -20.02 -13.12
C LEU A 43 -2.50 -18.55 -12.69
N LEU A 44 -1.91 -17.60 -13.42
CA LEU A 44 -2.11 -16.17 -13.18
C LEU A 44 -3.54 -15.73 -13.50
N ASP A 45 -4.14 -16.23 -14.57
CA ASP A 45 -5.54 -15.95 -14.92
C ASP A 45 -6.50 -16.47 -13.84
N TRP A 46 -6.24 -17.65 -13.28
CA TRP A 46 -6.98 -18.15 -12.13
C TRP A 46 -6.80 -17.26 -10.89
N ALA A 47 -5.57 -16.81 -10.62
CA ALA A 47 -5.30 -15.90 -9.51
C ALA A 47 -6.02 -14.54 -9.68
N VAL A 48 -6.02 -13.97 -10.88
CA VAL A 48 -6.75 -12.74 -11.23
C VAL A 48 -8.25 -12.94 -11.08
N THR A 49 -8.78 -14.09 -11.51
CA THR A 49 -10.20 -14.44 -11.34
C THR A 49 -10.58 -14.52 -9.88
N VAL A 50 -9.79 -15.19 -9.04
CA VAL A 50 -10.00 -15.26 -7.59
C VAL A 50 -9.91 -13.87 -6.96
N ALA A 51 -8.97 -13.03 -7.39
CA ALA A 51 -8.84 -11.64 -6.93
C ALA A 51 -10.08 -10.81 -7.26
N ALA A 52 -10.70 -11.01 -8.44
CA ALA A 52 -11.96 -10.36 -8.79
C ALA A 52 -13.09 -10.76 -7.85
N PHE A 53 -13.21 -12.06 -7.50
CA PHE A 53 -14.16 -12.50 -6.48
C PHE A 53 -13.84 -11.95 -5.09
N ALA A 54 -12.57 -11.85 -4.71
CA ALA A 54 -12.15 -11.24 -3.45
C ALA A 54 -12.55 -9.76 -3.37
N PHE A 55 -12.46 -9.03 -4.48
CA PHE A 55 -12.94 -7.65 -4.57
C PHE A 55 -14.46 -7.56 -4.35
N LEU A 56 -15.24 -8.45 -4.97
CA LEU A 56 -16.69 -8.55 -4.73
C LEU A 56 -17.00 -8.87 -3.26
N LEU A 57 -16.27 -9.81 -2.64
CA LEU A 57 -16.39 -10.12 -1.22
C LEU A 57 -16.05 -8.91 -0.35
N GLY A 58 -15.06 -8.11 -0.75
CA GLY A 58 -14.72 -6.82 -0.11
C GLY A 58 -15.90 -5.85 -0.15
N ALA A 59 -16.54 -5.69 -1.30
CA ALA A 59 -17.74 -4.87 -1.45
C ALA A 59 -18.91 -5.38 -0.57
N VAL A 60 -19.16 -6.69 -0.59
CA VAL A 60 -20.17 -7.34 0.28
C VAL A 60 -19.84 -7.11 1.76
N ASN A 61 -18.57 -7.17 2.15
CA ASN A 61 -18.14 -6.92 3.52
C ASN A 61 -18.41 -5.46 3.95
N VAL A 62 -18.15 -4.49 3.08
CA VAL A 62 -18.51 -3.07 3.33
C VAL A 62 -20.01 -2.95 3.56
N VAL A 63 -20.84 -3.59 2.73
CA VAL A 63 -22.30 -3.58 2.90
C VAL A 63 -22.70 -4.21 4.23
N ARG A 64 -22.20 -5.41 4.52
CA ARG A 64 -22.52 -6.18 5.73
C ARG A 64 -22.16 -5.42 7.01
N VAL A 65 -20.94 -4.87 7.09
CA VAL A 65 -20.47 -4.17 8.29
C VAL A 65 -21.27 -2.89 8.53
N ASN A 66 -21.54 -2.11 7.48
CA ASN A 66 -22.30 -0.87 7.63
C ASN A 66 -23.78 -1.12 7.91
N LEU A 67 -24.40 -2.14 7.30
CA LEU A 67 -25.78 -2.53 7.60
C LEU A 67 -25.92 -3.03 9.05
N MET A 68 -24.93 -3.79 9.53
CA MET A 68 -24.89 -4.23 10.93
C MET A 68 -24.75 -3.04 11.89
N ARG A 69 -23.92 -2.05 11.59
CA ARG A 69 -23.79 -0.81 12.39
C ARG A 69 -25.10 -0.02 12.45
N ILE A 70 -25.83 0.07 11.32
CA ILE A 70 -27.15 0.71 11.26
C ILE A 70 -28.15 -0.04 12.14
N ARG A 71 -28.24 -1.37 12.01
CA ARG A 71 -29.13 -2.21 12.83
C ARG A 71 -28.82 -2.10 14.32
N GLN A 72 -27.55 -2.01 14.68
CA GLN A 72 -27.10 -1.87 16.07
C GLN A 72 -27.16 -0.42 16.59
N ARG A 73 -27.62 0.55 15.78
CA ARG A 73 -27.66 1.99 16.08
C ARG A 73 -26.32 2.59 16.54
N LYS A 74 -25.19 1.99 16.14
CA LYS A 74 -23.83 2.50 16.44
C LYS A 74 -23.31 3.27 15.24
N GLY A 75 -23.45 4.60 15.26
CA GLY A 75 -22.99 5.47 14.17
C GLY A 75 -23.76 5.26 12.86
N GLY A 76 -25.06 4.98 12.94
CA GLY A 76 -25.90 4.60 11.80
C GLY A 76 -25.91 5.62 10.66
N LEU A 77 -25.83 6.93 10.97
CA LEU A 77 -25.78 7.99 9.96
C LEU A 77 -24.55 7.87 9.06
N TYR A 78 -23.35 7.70 9.64
CA TYR A 78 -22.13 7.54 8.85
C TYR A 78 -22.18 6.29 7.98
N SER A 79 -22.69 5.18 8.52
CA SER A 79 -22.86 3.95 7.75
C SER A 79 -23.89 4.10 6.62
N MET A 80 -24.97 4.86 6.80
CA MET A 80 -25.92 5.16 5.72
C MET A 80 -25.27 5.99 4.62
N VAL A 81 -24.52 7.03 4.98
CA VAL A 81 -23.81 7.87 4.01
C VAL A 81 -22.81 7.04 3.21
N THR A 82 -22.02 6.17 3.87
CA THR A 82 -21.08 5.28 3.18
C THR A 82 -21.77 4.35 2.19
N LEU A 83 -22.90 3.73 2.57
CA LEU A 83 -23.64 2.84 1.68
C LEU A 83 -24.26 3.61 0.50
N ALA A 84 -24.84 4.78 0.77
CA ALA A 84 -25.41 5.63 -0.27
C ALA A 84 -24.33 6.09 -1.26
N ALA A 85 -23.17 6.54 -0.78
CA ALA A 85 -22.05 6.95 -1.63
C ALA A 85 -21.49 5.78 -2.45
N MET A 86 -21.36 4.60 -1.84
CA MET A 86 -20.94 3.38 -2.55
C MET A 86 -21.92 3.03 -3.67
N LEU A 87 -23.22 3.01 -3.40
CA LEU A 87 -24.24 2.69 -4.40
C LEU A 87 -24.30 3.76 -5.51
N PHE A 88 -24.17 5.03 -5.15
CA PHE A 88 -24.13 6.14 -6.09
C PHE A 88 -22.97 5.98 -7.09
N VAL A 89 -21.73 5.86 -6.59
CA VAL A 89 -20.56 5.71 -7.46
C VAL A 89 -20.60 4.42 -8.26
N LEU A 90 -21.06 3.32 -7.66
CA LEU A 90 -21.14 2.03 -8.34
C LEU A 90 -22.19 2.06 -9.47
N ALA A 91 -23.35 2.67 -9.24
CA ALA A 91 -24.40 2.77 -10.26
C ALA A 91 -23.89 3.50 -11.51
N PHE A 92 -23.35 4.71 -11.35
CA PHE A 92 -22.84 5.51 -12.47
C PHE A 92 -21.55 4.93 -13.08
N GLY A 93 -20.70 4.30 -12.27
CA GLY A 93 -19.50 3.64 -12.75
C GLY A 93 -19.79 2.40 -13.60
N LEU A 94 -20.89 1.69 -13.34
CA LEU A 94 -21.30 0.51 -14.12
C LEU A 94 -22.08 0.88 -15.38
N THR A 95 -22.88 1.95 -15.37
CA THR A 95 -23.68 2.36 -16.53
C THR A 95 -22.86 3.13 -17.56
N ASP A 96 -22.13 4.15 -17.10
CA ASP A 96 -21.47 5.15 -17.97
C ASP A 96 -19.95 5.02 -17.95
N GLY A 97 -19.43 4.09 -17.16
CA GLY A 97 -18.00 3.81 -17.02
C GLY A 97 -17.23 4.80 -16.15
N PRO A 98 -15.91 4.62 -16.03
CA PRO A 98 -15.03 5.47 -15.20
C PRO A 98 -14.92 6.92 -15.68
N HIS A 99 -15.21 7.17 -16.96
CA HIS A 99 -15.12 8.49 -17.57
C HIS A 99 -16.43 9.29 -17.52
N SER A 100 -17.45 8.78 -16.83
CA SER A 100 -18.69 9.51 -16.65
C SER A 100 -18.49 10.79 -15.85
N LEU A 101 -19.24 11.83 -16.20
CA LEU A 101 -19.17 13.14 -15.53
C LEU A 101 -19.38 13.00 -14.02
N VAL A 102 -20.31 12.13 -13.60
CA VAL A 102 -20.65 11.92 -12.19
C VAL A 102 -19.51 11.24 -11.42
N VAL A 103 -18.88 10.23 -12.01
CA VAL A 103 -17.76 9.51 -11.36
C VAL A 103 -16.53 10.42 -11.28
N GLN A 104 -16.21 11.14 -12.36
CA GLN A 104 -15.10 12.11 -12.37
C GLN A 104 -15.33 13.24 -11.37
N TRP A 105 -16.53 13.82 -11.34
CA TRP A 105 -16.88 14.86 -10.37
C TRP A 105 -16.72 14.35 -8.93
N THR A 106 -17.18 13.13 -8.65
CA THR A 106 -17.00 12.52 -7.31
C THR A 106 -15.53 12.33 -6.98
N PHE A 107 -14.73 11.90 -7.95
CA PHE A 107 -13.29 11.76 -7.77
C PHE A 107 -12.61 13.11 -7.43
N GLU A 108 -12.84 14.13 -8.26
CA GLU A 108 -12.18 15.43 -8.14
C GLU A 108 -12.64 16.23 -6.93
N TRP A 109 -13.92 16.15 -6.57
CA TRP A 109 -14.51 17.01 -5.54
C TRP A 109 -14.77 16.31 -4.21
N VAL A 110 -14.71 14.97 -4.17
CA VAL A 110 -14.87 14.21 -2.92
C VAL A 110 -13.57 13.47 -2.58
N LEU A 111 -13.08 12.60 -3.48
CA LEU A 111 -11.93 11.76 -3.17
C LEU A 111 -10.63 12.56 -3.03
N VAL A 112 -10.33 13.44 -3.99
CA VAL A 112 -9.09 14.24 -3.98
C VAL A 112 -9.00 15.14 -2.74
N PRO A 113 -10.04 15.92 -2.34
CA PRO A 113 -9.99 16.70 -1.12
C PRO A 113 -9.88 15.83 0.15
N LEU A 114 -10.57 14.69 0.21
CA LEU A 114 -10.43 13.77 1.35
C LEU A 114 -8.99 13.25 1.47
N GLN A 115 -8.36 12.85 0.37
CA GLN A 115 -6.94 12.47 0.35
C GLN A 115 -6.04 13.63 0.80
N ALA A 116 -6.30 14.85 0.33
CA ALA A 116 -5.56 16.03 0.76
C ALA A 116 -5.69 16.31 2.27
N THR A 117 -6.89 16.15 2.85
CA THR A 117 -7.08 16.29 4.31
C THR A 117 -6.31 15.23 5.11
N LEU A 118 -6.35 13.97 4.67
CA LEU A 118 -5.58 12.89 5.31
C LEU A 118 -4.07 13.14 5.19
N PHE A 119 -3.61 13.60 4.03
CA PHE A 119 -2.21 13.94 3.80
C PHE A 119 -1.77 15.14 4.65
N SER A 120 -2.61 16.18 4.76
CA SER A 120 -2.37 17.33 5.63
C SER A 120 -2.31 16.93 7.10
N LEU A 121 -3.19 16.03 7.53
CA LEU A 121 -3.18 15.51 8.90
C LEU A 121 -1.92 14.69 9.17
N MET A 122 -1.49 13.87 8.20
CA MET A 122 -0.24 13.12 8.27
C MET A 122 0.97 14.06 8.38
N ALA A 123 1.02 15.13 7.57
CA ALA A 123 2.06 16.15 7.67
C ALA A 123 2.08 16.81 9.04
N PHE A 124 0.91 17.19 9.58
CA PHE A 124 0.80 17.75 10.93
C PHE A 124 1.29 16.77 12.01
N PHE A 125 0.91 15.49 11.94
CA PHE A 125 1.39 14.48 12.87
C PHE A 125 2.89 14.24 12.75
N VAL A 126 3.47 14.28 11.55
CA VAL A 126 4.92 14.21 11.34
C VAL A 126 5.62 15.37 12.02
N VAL A 127 5.10 16.60 11.91
CA VAL A 127 5.67 17.77 12.60
C VAL A 127 5.61 17.60 14.12
N ILE A 128 4.48 17.15 14.68
CA ILE A 128 4.36 16.88 16.13
C ILE A 128 5.34 15.78 16.58
N ALA A 129 5.44 14.70 15.80
CA ALA A 129 6.36 13.61 16.09
C ALA A 129 7.82 14.09 16.03
N ALA A 130 8.17 14.86 15.01
CA ALA A 130 9.49 15.47 14.88
C ALA A 130 9.80 16.39 16.06
N TRP A 131 8.86 17.26 16.48
CA TRP A 131 9.01 18.08 17.67
C TRP A 131 9.29 17.26 18.95
N ARG A 132 8.61 16.12 19.09
CA ARG A 132 8.87 15.19 20.21
C ARG A 132 10.27 14.58 20.13
N VAL A 133 10.71 14.20 18.93
CA VAL A 133 12.07 13.66 18.69
C VAL A 133 13.13 14.72 18.94
N PHE A 134 12.93 15.97 18.51
CA PHE A 134 13.87 17.08 18.73
C PHE A 134 14.02 17.49 20.19
N ARG A 135 13.06 17.14 21.05
CA ARG A 135 13.19 17.30 22.51
C ARG A 135 14.16 16.28 23.13
N LEU A 136 14.44 15.17 22.44
CA LEU A 136 15.52 14.27 22.84
C LEU A 136 16.83 15.02 22.62
N ARG A 137 17.56 15.29 23.70
CA ARG A 137 18.82 16.06 23.69
C ARG A 137 19.97 15.25 23.09
N SER A 138 19.85 14.88 21.82
CA SER A 138 20.81 14.08 21.08
C SER A 138 21.40 14.87 19.91
N LEU A 139 22.64 14.57 19.54
CA LEU A 139 23.33 15.24 18.42
C LEU A 139 22.60 15.00 17.09
N GLU A 140 22.04 13.80 16.91
CA GLU A 140 21.29 13.39 15.73
C GLU A 140 20.02 14.23 15.57
N SER A 141 19.31 14.47 16.67
CA SER A 141 18.08 15.27 16.67
C SER A 141 18.36 16.73 16.35
N ALA A 142 19.49 17.28 16.83
CA ALA A 142 19.94 18.63 16.51
C ALA A 142 20.33 18.77 15.03
N LEU A 143 21.06 17.79 14.48
CA LEU A 143 21.42 17.76 13.06
C LEU A 143 20.19 17.69 12.15
N LEU A 144 19.22 16.82 12.48
CA LEU A 144 17.97 16.71 11.73
C LEU A 144 17.14 18.00 11.77
N LEU A 145 17.11 18.69 12.91
CA LEU A 145 16.44 19.98 13.02
C LEU A 145 17.12 21.04 12.15
N LEU A 146 18.45 21.12 12.19
CA LEU A 146 19.21 22.07 11.37
C LEU A 146 18.96 21.83 9.87
N VAL A 147 19.05 20.58 9.42
CA VAL A 147 18.77 20.19 8.03
C VAL A 147 17.32 20.51 7.65
N GLY A 148 16.37 20.20 8.53
CA GLY A 148 14.94 20.48 8.30
C GLY A 148 14.65 21.97 8.15
N VAL A 149 15.18 22.80 9.05
CA VAL A 149 15.04 24.27 8.97
C VAL A 149 15.66 24.80 7.68
N LEU A 150 16.86 24.33 7.31
CA LEU A 150 17.54 24.77 6.10
C LEU A 150 16.73 24.43 4.83
N ILE A 151 16.15 23.23 4.76
CA ILE A 151 15.27 22.83 3.65
C ILE A 151 14.01 23.70 3.60
N LEU A 152 13.38 23.98 4.75
CA LEU A 152 12.18 24.82 4.82
C LEU A 152 12.46 26.26 4.37
N VAL A 153 13.59 26.84 4.79
CA VAL A 153 14.02 28.18 4.37
C VAL A 153 14.26 28.22 2.86
N SER A 154 14.86 27.18 2.28
CA SER A 154 15.11 27.10 0.84
C SER A 154 13.83 26.94 -0.02
N GLN A 155 12.67 26.62 0.55
CA GLN A 155 11.40 26.58 -0.19
C GLN A 155 10.75 27.96 -0.38
N VAL A 156 11.18 28.97 0.40
CA VAL A 156 10.67 30.33 0.25
C VAL A 156 11.44 31.00 -0.91
N PRO A 157 10.77 31.59 -1.91
CA PRO A 157 11.43 32.27 -3.03
C PRO A 157 12.04 33.59 -2.56
N LEU A 158 13.15 33.51 -1.83
CA LEU A 158 13.89 34.63 -1.29
C LEU A 158 14.87 35.15 -2.34
N LYS A 159 14.83 36.46 -2.63
CA LYS A 159 15.74 37.13 -3.56
C LYS A 159 17.06 37.54 -2.89
N PHE A 160 17.73 36.61 -2.23
CA PHE A 160 19.06 36.85 -1.66
C PHE A 160 20.16 36.50 -2.66
N PRO A 161 21.33 37.16 -2.61
CA PRO A 161 22.46 36.86 -3.51
C PRO A 161 22.94 35.39 -3.47
N TRP A 162 22.74 34.70 -2.33
CA TRP A 162 23.14 33.31 -2.09
C TRP A 162 21.97 32.30 -2.18
N ALA A 163 20.81 32.71 -2.70
CA ALA A 163 19.62 31.85 -2.75
C ALA A 163 19.79 30.64 -3.68
N GLU A 164 20.60 30.79 -4.74
CA GLU A 164 20.92 29.71 -5.68
C GLU A 164 21.76 28.62 -5.00
N ASP A 165 22.77 29.00 -4.23
CA ASP A 165 23.65 28.07 -3.50
C ASP A 165 22.88 27.25 -2.46
N LEU A 166 21.97 27.87 -1.72
CA LEU A 166 21.10 27.17 -0.77
C LEU A 166 20.17 26.16 -1.46
N THR A 167 19.61 26.55 -2.61
CA THR A 167 18.77 25.66 -3.41
C THR A 167 19.58 24.49 -3.96
N GLY A 168 20.82 24.73 -4.39
CA GLY A 168 21.78 23.69 -4.80
C GLY A 168 22.08 22.72 -3.67
N PHE A 169 22.38 23.22 -2.47
CA PHE A 169 22.66 22.38 -1.30
C PHE A 169 21.43 21.56 -0.84
N LYS A 170 20.23 22.16 -0.83
CA LYS A 170 18.98 21.43 -0.61
C LYS A 170 18.80 20.32 -1.63
N ASN A 171 19.00 20.62 -2.92
CA ASN A 171 18.82 19.63 -3.98
C ASN A 171 19.81 18.46 -3.82
N TRP A 172 21.05 18.73 -3.41
CA TRP A 172 22.01 17.69 -3.08
C TRP A 172 21.55 16.82 -1.90
N ILE A 173 21.06 17.42 -0.80
CA ILE A 173 20.51 16.68 0.35
C ILE A 173 19.33 15.79 -0.08
N LEU A 174 18.41 16.34 -0.88
CA LEU A 174 17.25 15.59 -1.34
C LEU A 174 17.67 14.46 -2.30
N ALA A 175 18.56 14.74 -3.25
CA ALA A 175 18.94 13.80 -4.29
C ALA A 175 19.88 12.68 -3.82
N VAL A 176 20.70 12.91 -2.79
CA VAL A 176 21.72 11.95 -2.33
C VAL A 176 21.28 11.27 -1.01
N PRO A 177 21.42 11.87 0.19
CA PRO A 177 21.13 11.17 1.45
C PRO A 177 19.64 10.87 1.65
N ALA A 178 18.73 11.79 1.33
CA ALA A 178 17.30 11.55 1.52
C ALA A 178 16.78 10.46 0.57
N MET A 179 17.17 10.54 -0.71
CA MET A 179 16.86 9.49 -1.69
C MET A 179 17.55 8.16 -1.38
N ALA A 180 18.77 8.15 -0.82
CA ALA A 180 19.41 6.92 -0.35
C ALA A 180 18.60 6.26 0.77
N GLY A 181 18.13 7.04 1.75
CA GLY A 181 17.25 6.56 2.81
C GLY A 181 15.91 6.03 2.28
N ALA A 182 15.25 6.78 1.39
CA ALA A 182 13.99 6.36 0.77
C ALA A 182 14.14 5.06 -0.03
N ARG A 183 15.19 4.95 -0.84
CA ARG A 183 15.52 3.71 -1.56
C ARG A 183 15.83 2.57 -0.60
N GLY A 184 16.57 2.81 0.48
CA GLY A 184 16.85 1.82 1.52
C GLY A 184 15.58 1.27 2.16
N ILE A 185 14.61 2.13 2.49
CA ILE A 185 13.30 1.72 3.02
C ILE A 185 12.54 0.88 1.99
N ILE A 186 12.45 1.34 0.74
CA ILE A 186 11.74 0.60 -0.32
C ILE A 186 12.38 -0.78 -0.52
N LEU A 187 13.71 -0.85 -0.63
CA LEU A 187 14.43 -2.11 -0.74
C LEU A 187 14.19 -3.01 0.47
N GLY A 188 14.17 -2.46 1.68
CA GLY A 188 13.86 -3.20 2.91
C GLY A 188 12.44 -3.76 2.91
N VAL A 189 11.45 -2.98 2.49
CA VAL A 189 10.05 -3.41 2.37
C VAL A 189 9.92 -4.49 1.29
N THR A 190 10.53 -4.29 0.12
CA THR A 190 10.52 -5.28 -0.97
C THR A 190 11.18 -6.59 -0.52
N LEU A 191 12.34 -6.53 0.14
CA LEU A 191 13.00 -7.71 0.68
C LEU A 191 12.12 -8.38 1.74
N GLY A 192 11.45 -7.60 2.60
CA GLY A 192 10.47 -8.11 3.55
C GLY A 192 9.36 -8.92 2.86
N ILE A 193 8.75 -8.36 1.82
CA ILE A 193 7.71 -9.04 1.02
C ILE A 193 8.26 -10.32 0.38
N VAL A 194 9.45 -10.27 -0.24
CA VAL A 194 10.11 -11.43 -0.84
C VAL A 194 10.40 -12.51 0.20
N THR A 195 10.85 -12.13 1.39
CA THR A 195 11.13 -13.09 2.48
C THR A 195 9.86 -13.77 2.98
N THR A 196 8.75 -13.04 3.11
CA THR A 196 7.44 -13.63 3.45
C THR A 196 6.97 -14.58 2.35
N GLY A 197 7.12 -14.20 1.08
CA GLY A 197 6.82 -15.07 -0.06
C GLY A 197 7.69 -16.34 -0.06
N LEU A 198 8.99 -16.22 0.15
CA LEU A 198 9.92 -17.36 0.20
C LEU A 198 9.60 -18.31 1.37
N ARG A 199 9.28 -17.77 2.55
CA ARG A 199 8.88 -18.59 3.71
C ARG A 199 7.60 -19.37 3.43
N LEU A 200 6.65 -18.78 2.70
CA LEU A 200 5.45 -19.46 2.25
C LEU A 200 5.78 -20.57 1.24
N LEU A 201 6.62 -20.29 0.24
CA LEU A 201 7.02 -21.25 -0.79
C LEU A 201 7.77 -22.45 -0.21
N LEU A 202 8.65 -22.20 0.76
CA LEU A 202 9.40 -23.26 1.47
C LEU A 202 8.54 -23.97 2.53
N GLY A 203 7.29 -23.56 2.73
CA GLY A 203 6.37 -24.17 3.69
C GLY A 203 6.75 -23.96 5.17
N ILE A 204 7.59 -22.96 5.44
CA ILE A 204 7.98 -22.52 6.79
C ILE A 204 6.78 -21.82 7.45
N ASP A 205 6.18 -20.87 6.71
CA ASP A 205 4.94 -20.20 7.12
C ASP A 205 3.74 -20.97 6.54
N ARG A 206 2.84 -21.43 7.41
CA ARG A 206 1.69 -22.28 7.04
C ARG A 206 0.36 -21.60 7.40
N PRO A 207 -0.11 -20.63 6.62
CA PRO A 207 -1.34 -19.88 6.93
C PRO A 207 -2.60 -20.74 6.94
N TYR A 208 -2.58 -21.90 6.28
CA TYR A 208 -3.71 -22.82 6.15
C TYR A 208 -3.71 -23.96 7.18
N SER A 209 -2.93 -23.84 8.27
CA SER A 209 -2.75 -24.90 9.28
C SER A 209 -3.51 -24.74 10.59
N ASP A 210 -4.28 -23.65 10.73
CA ASP A 210 -5.26 -23.44 11.79
C ASP A 210 -6.67 -23.82 11.28
#